data_AF-A0A2I0D0P8-F1
#
_entry.id   AF-A0A2I0D0P8-F1
#
_cell.length_a   1.000
_cell.length_b   1.000
_cell.length_c   1.000
_cell.angle_alpha   90.00
_cell.angle_beta   90.00
_cell.angle_gamma   90.00
#
_symmetry.space_group_name_H-M   'P 1'
#
loop_
_entity.id
_entity.type
_entity.pdbx_description
1 polymer ?
#
loop_
_entity_poly.entity_id
_entity_poly.type
_entity_poly.pdbx_seq_one_letter_code
_entity_poly.pdbx_strand_id
1 'polypeptide(L)'
;MSFTELSHTADVKIQARAPTLEALFSDAFQALMQVMYGNDRKEGTRREFTLHADNHESLLVDFLSEVLFISEVDGLVFSHADITISRDELHAILYGEAFDPLRHAGGTEVKGISYSGLIISHDTNGYMLDILLDV
;
A
#
# COMPACT_ATOMS: atom_id res chain seq x y z
N MET A 1 -13.47 15.18 -34.68
CA MET A 1 -12.29 15.45 -33.86
C MET A 1 -11.35 14.28 -34.02
N SER A 2 -10.10 14.52 -34.40
CA SER A 2 -9.05 13.50 -34.50
C SER A 2 -8.07 13.71 -33.35
N PHE A 3 -8.01 12.78 -32.41
CA PHE A 3 -7.06 12.79 -31.31
C PHE A 3 -6.09 11.63 -31.47
N THR A 4 -4.87 11.79 -30.93
CA THR A 4 -3.86 10.75 -30.83
C THR A 4 -3.29 10.80 -29.42
N GLU A 5 -3.52 9.74 -28.66
CA GLU A 5 -2.93 9.50 -27.36
C GLU A 5 -1.54 8.88 -27.54
N LEU A 6 -0.59 9.30 -26.71
CA LEU A 6 0.81 8.86 -26.73
C LEU A 6 1.25 8.46 -25.33
N SER A 7 2.36 7.73 -25.26
CA SER A 7 2.81 6.96 -24.11
C SER A 7 2.79 7.72 -22.78
N HIS A 8 2.14 7.13 -21.80
CA HIS A 8 2.19 7.49 -20.39
C HIS A 8 2.77 6.30 -19.62
N THR A 9 3.87 6.51 -18.90
CA THR A 9 4.35 5.59 -17.87
C THR A 9 4.56 6.43 -16.62
N ALA A 10 3.53 6.49 -15.79
CA ALA A 10 3.61 6.99 -14.44
C ALA A 10 3.17 5.84 -13.53
N ASP A 11 3.90 4.72 -13.62
CA ASP A 11 3.69 3.58 -12.73
C ASP A 11 4.96 3.35 -11.92
N VAL A 12 4.81 3.15 -10.60
CA VAL A 12 5.89 2.67 -9.74
C VAL A 12 5.71 1.18 -9.54
N LYS A 13 6.69 0.39 -10.01
CA LYS A 13 6.72 -1.05 -9.74
C LYS A 13 7.45 -1.35 -8.44
N ILE A 14 6.78 -2.07 -7.55
CA ILE A 14 7.32 -2.52 -6.27
C ILE A 14 7.45 -4.05 -6.31
N GLN A 15 8.60 -4.54 -5.85
CA GLN A 15 8.81 -5.95 -5.54
C GLN A 15 9.14 -6.08 -4.06
N ALA A 16 8.43 -6.94 -3.35
CA ALA A 16 8.66 -7.23 -1.93
C ALA A 16 8.84 -8.72 -1.70
N ARG A 17 9.58 -9.09 -0.65
CA ARG A 17 9.77 -10.47 -0.21
C ARG A 17 9.72 -10.54 1.30
N ALA A 18 8.91 -11.46 1.83
CA ALA A 18 8.71 -11.60 3.26
C ALA A 18 8.48 -13.06 3.67
N PRO A 19 8.82 -13.44 4.92
CA PRO A 19 8.67 -14.83 5.38
C PRO A 19 7.21 -15.24 5.57
N THR A 20 6.29 -14.30 5.78
CA THR A 20 4.86 -14.55 5.97
C THR A 20 4.02 -13.60 5.12
N LEU A 21 2.74 -13.94 4.94
CA LEU A 21 1.82 -13.13 4.15
C LEU A 21 1.56 -11.77 4.82
N GLU A 22 1.41 -11.76 6.15
CA GLU A 22 1.23 -10.54 6.95
C GLU A 22 2.44 -9.61 6.83
N ALA A 23 3.65 -10.18 6.86
CA ALA A 23 4.88 -9.41 6.66
C ALA A 23 4.95 -8.85 5.22
N LEU A 24 4.48 -9.60 4.22
CA LEU A 24 4.44 -9.14 2.83
C LEU A 24 3.49 -7.95 2.66
N PHE A 25 2.31 -8.00 3.29
CA PHE A 25 1.34 -6.90 3.28
C PHE A 25 1.88 -5.68 4.02
N SER A 26 2.56 -5.90 5.15
CA SER A 26 3.23 -4.83 5.90
C SER A 26 4.31 -4.15 5.05
N ASP A 27 5.14 -4.91 4.33
CA ASP A 27 6.17 -4.37 3.45
C ASP A 27 5.56 -3.60 2.26
N ALA A 28 4.46 -4.09 1.69
CA ALA A 28 3.73 -3.38 0.63
C ALA A 28 3.17 -2.05 1.13
N PHE A 29 2.61 -2.03 2.34
CA PHE A 29 2.17 -0.81 3.02
C PHE A 29 3.33 0.17 3.25
N GLN A 30 4.48 -0.32 3.74
CA GLN A 30 5.66 0.51 3.97
C GLN A 30 6.16 1.15 2.67
N ALA A 31 6.19 0.37 1.59
CA ALA A 31 6.58 0.83 0.28
C ALA A 31 5.63 1.92 -0.25
N LEU A 32 4.30 1.73 -0.13
CA LEU A 32 3.30 2.74 -0.49
C LEU A 32 3.54 4.05 0.28
N MET A 33 3.61 3.98 1.62
CA MET A 33 3.81 5.16 2.45
C MET A 33 5.17 5.84 2.18
N GLN A 34 6.20 5.08 1.80
CA GLN A 34 7.52 5.63 1.47
C GLN A 34 7.50 6.34 0.12
N VAL A 35 6.82 5.76 -0.87
CA VAL A 35 6.62 6.40 -2.18
C VAL A 35 5.89 7.72 -2.00
N MET A 36 4.82 7.74 -1.20
CA MET A 36 3.98 8.92 -0.99
C MET A 36 4.61 10.02 -0.13
N TYR A 37 5.29 9.65 0.97
CA TYR A 37 5.65 10.60 2.02
C TYR A 37 7.12 10.52 2.49
N GLY A 38 7.89 9.56 1.97
CA GLY A 38 9.24 9.29 2.44
C GLY A 38 9.29 8.57 3.79
N ASN A 39 10.43 8.68 4.49
CA ASN A 39 10.74 7.86 5.67
C ASN A 39 10.49 8.55 7.02
N ASP A 40 10.39 9.88 7.07
CA ASP A 40 10.16 10.62 8.33
C ASP A 40 8.67 10.61 8.68
N ARG A 41 8.24 9.59 9.43
CA ARG A 41 6.85 9.37 9.83
C ARG A 41 6.82 8.84 11.26
N LYS A 42 5.93 9.36 12.11
CA LYS A 42 5.84 9.01 13.54
C LYS A 42 4.52 8.35 13.89
N GLU A 43 4.55 7.65 15.00
CA GLU A 43 3.37 7.08 15.65
C GLU A 43 2.68 8.14 16.53
N GLY A 44 1.34 8.15 16.53
CA GLY A 44 0.57 9.02 17.42
C GLY A 44 -0.95 8.81 17.34
N THR A 45 -1.48 8.70 16.12
CA THR A 45 -2.87 8.38 15.82
C THR A 45 -3.00 6.92 15.45
N ARG A 46 -4.09 6.29 15.88
CA ARG A 46 -4.45 4.90 15.57
C ARG A 46 -5.68 4.85 14.67
N ARG A 47 -5.64 4.03 13.64
CA ARG A 47 -6.78 3.65 12.79
C ARG A 47 -6.86 2.14 12.72
N GLU A 48 -8.07 1.59 12.75
CA GLU A 48 -8.27 0.15 12.67
C GLU A 48 -9.44 -0.16 11.73
N PHE A 49 -9.31 -1.22 10.95
CA PHE A 49 -10.36 -1.70 10.07
C PHE A 49 -10.17 -3.17 9.73
N THR A 50 -11.26 -3.78 9.24
CA THR A 50 -11.30 -5.17 8.78
C THR A 50 -11.80 -5.21 7.34
N LEU A 51 -11.17 -6.03 6.51
CA LEU A 51 -11.54 -6.26 5.12
C LEU A 51 -11.75 -7.75 4.85
N HIS A 52 -12.57 -8.04 3.85
CA HIS A 52 -12.78 -9.39 3.34
C HIS A 52 -12.65 -9.41 1.82
N ALA A 53 -12.00 -10.45 1.29
CA ALA A 53 -11.88 -10.64 -0.14
C ALA A 53 -11.73 -12.12 -0.51
N ASP A 54 -12.09 -12.46 -1.75
CA ASP A 54 -12.11 -13.86 -2.22
C ASP A 54 -10.71 -14.51 -2.35
N ASN A 55 -9.66 -13.69 -2.42
CA ASN A 55 -8.27 -14.15 -2.58
C ASN A 55 -7.27 -13.10 -2.04
N HIS A 56 -6.01 -13.52 -1.84
CA HIS A 56 -4.98 -12.66 -1.27
C HIS A 56 -4.62 -11.45 -2.14
N GLU A 57 -4.72 -11.55 -3.46
CA GLU A 57 -4.39 -10.44 -4.36
C GLU A 57 -5.44 -9.33 -4.25
N SER A 58 -6.72 -9.69 -4.27
CA SER A 58 -7.84 -8.79 -3.98
C SER A 58 -7.72 -8.19 -2.59
N LEU A 59 -7.42 -9.02 -1.58
CA LEU A 59 -7.26 -8.56 -0.20
C LEU A 59 -6.14 -7.52 -0.05
N LEU A 60 -5.03 -7.69 -0.78
CA LEU A 60 -3.92 -6.74 -0.78
C LEU A 60 -4.31 -5.42 -1.46
N VAL A 61 -4.97 -5.49 -2.62
CA VAL A 61 -5.40 -4.28 -3.33
C VAL A 61 -6.40 -3.50 -2.51
N ASP A 62 -7.39 -4.17 -1.92
CA ASP A 62 -8.38 -3.53 -1.06
C ASP A 62 -7.72 -2.91 0.18
N PHE A 63 -6.77 -3.61 0.81
CA PHE A 63 -6.00 -3.10 1.94
C PHE A 63 -5.20 -1.83 1.59
N LEU A 64 -4.40 -1.85 0.52
CA LEU A 64 -3.60 -0.70 0.13
C LEU A 64 -4.47 0.47 -0.35
N SER A 65 -5.61 0.18 -0.98
CA SER A 65 -6.57 1.20 -1.41
C SER A 65 -7.26 1.86 -0.21
N GLU A 66 -7.60 1.09 0.82
CA GLU A 66 -8.15 1.63 2.07
C GLU A 66 -7.12 2.48 2.81
N VAL A 67 -5.85 2.04 2.88
CA VAL A 67 -4.75 2.85 3.43
C VAL A 67 -4.61 4.16 2.66
N LEU A 68 -4.59 4.12 1.34
CA LEU A 68 -4.49 5.30 0.47
C LEU A 68 -5.65 6.25 0.73
N PHE A 69 -6.88 5.73 0.72
CA PHE A 69 -8.10 6.50 0.99
C PHE A 69 -8.04 7.21 2.34
N ILE A 70 -7.75 6.49 3.43
CA ILE A 70 -7.65 7.08 4.77
C ILE A 70 -6.56 8.14 4.79
N SER A 71 -5.41 7.87 4.17
CA SER A 71 -4.28 8.79 4.15
C SER A 71 -4.63 10.12 3.48
N GLU A 72 -5.29 10.08 2.32
CA GLU A 72 -5.65 11.28 1.56
C GLU A 72 -6.86 12.02 2.14
N VAL A 73 -7.89 11.29 2.58
CA VAL A 73 -9.15 11.89 3.05
C VAL A 73 -9.03 12.40 4.48
N ASP A 74 -8.41 11.63 5.38
CA ASP A 74 -8.23 12.05 6.78
C ASP A 74 -6.94 12.90 6.95
N GLY A 75 -6.09 12.99 5.94
CA GLY A 75 -4.81 13.72 6.00
C GLY A 75 -3.84 13.08 6.99
N LEU A 76 -3.74 11.75 6.97
CA LEU A 76 -2.88 10.97 7.88
C LEU A 76 -1.71 10.36 7.13
N VAL A 77 -0.54 10.31 7.79
CA VAL A 77 0.65 9.63 7.29
C VAL A 77 1.01 8.54 8.27
N PHE A 78 1.09 7.31 7.78
CA PHE A 78 1.29 6.14 8.65
C PHE A 78 2.75 5.67 8.65
N SER A 79 3.26 5.35 9.84
CA SER A 79 4.62 4.84 10.06
C SER A 79 4.65 3.32 10.19
N HIS A 80 3.57 2.71 10.69
CA HIS A 80 3.53 1.28 11.02
C HIS A 80 2.12 0.70 10.82
N ALA A 81 2.07 -0.59 10.50
CA ALA A 81 0.83 -1.36 10.36
C ALA A 81 1.00 -2.73 11.04
N ASP A 82 0.14 -3.02 12.02
CA ASP A 82 -0.02 -4.37 12.55
C ASP A 82 -1.11 -5.08 11.74
N ILE A 83 -0.75 -6.18 11.08
CA ILE A 83 -1.63 -6.91 10.17
C ILE A 83 -1.82 -8.33 10.67
N THR A 84 -3.06 -8.79 10.73
CA THR A 84 -3.43 -10.17 11.00
C THR A 84 -4.34 -10.66 9.88
N ILE A 85 -3.99 -11.80 9.27
CA ILE A 85 -4.76 -12.39 8.18
C ILE A 85 -5.28 -13.76 8.63
N SER A 86 -6.59 -13.99 8.46
CA SER A 86 -7.22 -15.27 8.72
C SER A 86 -8.09 -15.66 7.53
N ARG A 87 -7.59 -16.61 6.72
CA ARG A 87 -8.23 -17.05 5.48
C ARG A 87 -8.50 -15.90 4.51
N ASP A 88 -9.72 -15.40 4.50
CA ASP A 88 -10.30 -14.38 3.62
C ASP A 88 -10.51 -13.03 4.32
N GLU A 89 -10.13 -12.92 5.60
CA GLU A 89 -10.26 -11.72 6.42
C GLU A 89 -8.88 -11.12 6.74
N LEU A 90 -8.74 -9.80 6.60
CA LEU A 90 -7.61 -9.02 7.08
C LEU A 90 -8.09 -8.04 8.14
N HIS A 91 -7.41 -8.03 9.28
CA HIS A 91 -7.55 -7.00 10.31
C HIS A 91 -6.25 -6.20 10.38
N ALA A 92 -6.35 -4.88 10.19
CA ALA A 92 -5.22 -3.96 10.23
C ALA A 92 -5.38 -2.90 11.31
N ILE A 93 -4.29 -2.62 12.01
CA ILE A 93 -4.15 -1.47 12.90
C ILE A 93 -3.01 -0.60 12.37
N LEU A 94 -3.34 0.59 11.91
CA LEU A 94 -2.38 1.57 11.40
C LEU A 94 -2.02 2.59 12.48
N TYR A 95 -0.74 2.93 12.56
CA TYR A 95 -0.21 3.96 13.44
C TYR A 95 0.47 5.04 12.61
N GLY A 96 0.17 6.30 12.92
CA GLY A 96 0.64 7.43 12.13
C GLY A 96 0.48 8.77 12.80
N GLU A 97 0.60 9.83 12.04
CA GLU A 97 0.43 11.21 12.48
C GLU A 97 -0.32 12.03 11.43
N ALA A 98 -0.72 13.25 11.78
CA ALA A 98 -1.29 14.17 10.79
C ALA A 98 -0.24 14.56 9.75
N PHE A 99 -0.67 14.77 8.51
CA PHE A 99 0.20 15.20 7.42
C PHE A 99 0.83 16.58 7.71
N ASP A 100 2.15 16.65 7.62
CA ASP A 100 2.95 17.88 7.72
C ASP A 100 3.63 18.14 6.36
N PRO A 101 3.23 19.20 5.63
CA PRO A 101 3.81 19.53 4.32
C PRO A 101 5.33 19.74 4.36
N LEU A 102 5.91 20.18 5.48
CA LEU A 102 7.36 20.43 5.57
C LEU A 102 8.17 19.13 5.66
N ARG A 103 7.55 18.04 6.10
CA ARG A 103 8.19 16.73 6.30
C ARG A 103 7.78 15.72 5.24
N HIS A 104 6.53 15.75 4.80
CA HIS A 104 5.91 14.66 4.04
C HIS A 104 5.66 15.00 2.55
N ALA A 105 5.73 16.27 2.12
CA ALA A 105 5.39 16.65 0.74
C ALA A 105 6.46 16.30 -0.33
N GLY A 106 7.51 15.57 0.05
CA GLY A 106 8.63 15.24 -0.84
C GLY A 106 8.48 13.95 -1.65
N GLY A 107 7.40 13.20 -1.44
CA GLY A 107 7.14 11.95 -2.16
C GLY A 107 6.37 12.14 -3.46
N THR A 108 5.87 11.04 -3.99
CA THR A 108 5.11 10.93 -5.24
C THR A 108 3.64 10.67 -4.92
N GLU A 109 2.75 11.48 -5.49
CA GLU A 109 1.30 11.23 -5.40
C GLU A 109 0.98 9.87 -6.03
N VAL A 110 0.26 9.03 -5.30
CA VAL A 110 -0.20 7.72 -5.78
C VAL A 110 -1.72 7.83 -5.96
N LYS A 111 -2.20 7.67 -7.19
CA LYS A 111 -3.62 7.76 -7.56
C LYS A 111 -4.39 6.48 -7.30
N GLY A 112 -3.69 5.34 -7.30
CA GLY A 112 -4.35 4.05 -7.12
C GLY A 112 -3.42 2.86 -7.12
N ILE A 113 -4.00 1.72 -6.72
CA ILE A 113 -3.34 0.43 -6.64
C ILE A 113 -3.82 -0.43 -7.82
N SER A 114 -2.90 -0.90 -8.67
CA SER A 114 -3.26 -1.60 -9.90
C SER A 114 -3.20 -3.12 -9.75
N TYR A 115 -4.18 -3.82 -10.32
CA TYR A 115 -4.13 -5.27 -10.53
C TYR A 115 -3.19 -5.68 -11.68
N SER A 116 -2.76 -4.74 -12.52
CA SER A 116 -1.92 -5.03 -13.68
C SER A 116 -0.56 -5.58 -13.23
N GLY A 117 -0.26 -6.82 -13.63
CA GLY A 117 1.00 -7.47 -13.25
C GLY A 117 1.12 -7.77 -11.76
N LEU A 118 0.03 -7.69 -10.99
CA LEU A 118 -0.02 -8.09 -9.60
C LEU A 118 0.20 -9.60 -9.48
N ILE A 119 1.23 -10.01 -8.75
CA ILE A 119 1.55 -11.42 -8.53
C ILE A 119 1.95 -11.61 -7.07
N ILE A 120 1.23 -12.47 -6.36
CA ILE A 120 1.67 -13.02 -5.07
C ILE A 120 2.08 -14.47 -5.29
N SER A 121 3.34 -14.79 -5.01
CA SER A 121 3.88 -16.14 -5.12
C SER A 121 4.54 -16.57 -3.81
N HIS A 122 4.61 -17.89 -3.58
CA HIS A 122 5.19 -18.46 -2.38
C HIS A 122 6.09 -19.64 -2.74
N ASP A 123 7.33 -19.62 -2.24
CA ASP A 123 8.31 -20.69 -2.40
C ASP A 123 8.97 -21.05 -1.07
N THR A 124 10.02 -21.87 -1.09
CA THR A 124 10.75 -22.29 0.12
C THR A 124 11.42 -21.16 0.89
N ASN A 125 11.57 -19.99 0.29
CA ASN A 125 12.19 -18.79 0.86
C ASN A 125 11.15 -17.77 1.35
N GLY A 126 9.85 -18.07 1.24
CA GLY A 126 8.76 -17.22 1.70
C GLY A 126 7.90 -16.68 0.55
N TYR A 127 7.24 -15.56 0.80
CA TYR A 127 6.36 -14.88 -0.14
C TYR A 127 7.11 -13.85 -0.98
N MET A 128 6.65 -13.65 -2.20
CA MET A 128 7.09 -12.59 -3.11
C MET A 128 5.88 -11.89 -3.71
N LEU A 129 5.93 -10.57 -3.75
CA LEU A 129 4.94 -9.68 -4.34
C LEU A 129 5.57 -8.89 -5.47
N ASP A 130 4.92 -8.81 -6.63
CA ASP A 130 5.10 -7.76 -7.62
C ASP A 130 3.80 -6.95 -7.70
N ILE A 131 3.87 -5.62 -7.60
CA ILE A 131 2.70 -4.72 -7.70
C ILE A 131 3.04 -3.42 -8.42
N LEU A 132 2.05 -2.82 -9.10
CA LEU A 132 2.14 -1.51 -9.73
C LEU A 132 1.28 -0.49 -8.97
N LEU A 133 1.86 0.67 -8.68
CA LEU A 133 1.16 1.85 -8.19
C LEU A 133 1.02 2.85 -9.33
N ASP A 134 -0.18 3.38 -9.53
CA ASP A 134 -0.47 4.46 -10.47
C ASP A 134 -0.11 5.80 -9.82
N VAL A 135 0.77 6.61 -10.44
CA VAL A 135 1.27 7.90 -9.91
C VAL A 135 0.96 9.07 -10.82
#